data_AF-A0A0B2SRS2-F1
#
_entry.id   AF-A0A0B2SRS2-F1
#
_cell.length_a   1.000
_cell.length_b   1.000
_cell.length_c   1.000
_cell.angle_alpha   90.00
_cell.angle_beta   90.00
_cell.angle_gamma   90.00
#
_symmetry.space_group_name_H-M   'P 1'
#
loop_
_entity.id
_entity.type
_entity.pdbx_description
1 polymer ?
#
loop_
_entity_poly.entity_id
_entity_poly.type
_entity_poly.pdbx_seq_one_letter_code
_entity_poly.pdbx_strand_id
1 'polypeptide(L)'
;MCFSLSQITEKKDEPGKLEVIDYGEPLDEAPADLDDVIDCFNYYAKLAEGLDAKQNAPVFVVEGLDAKQNAPVYVHKEPIGVVALITPWYLLFLHFNCLCISI
;
A
#
# COMPACT_ATOMS: atom_id res chain seq x y z
N MET A 1 14.62 10.00 3.72
CA MET A 1 14.59 9.35 5.06
C MET A 1 13.37 8.44 5.09
N CYS A 2 13.45 7.24 5.64
CA CYS A 2 12.30 6.34 5.77
C CYS A 2 11.83 6.38 7.23
N PHE A 3 10.60 6.84 7.48
CA PHE A 3 10.00 6.86 8.81
C PHE A 3 9.03 5.68 8.92
N SER A 4 9.02 4.99 10.07
CA SER A 4 7.99 3.97 10.34
C SER A 4 6.65 4.62 10.68
N LEU A 5 5.55 3.88 10.49
CA LEU A 5 4.21 4.36 10.83
C LEU A 5 4.10 4.83 12.29
N SER A 6 4.77 4.12 13.21
CA SER A 6 4.83 4.52 14.63
C SER A 6 5.53 5.86 14.82
N GLN A 7 6.62 6.12 14.09
CA GLN A 7 7.35 7.39 14.15
C GLN A 7 6.52 8.55 13.61
N ILE A 8 5.78 8.33 12.52
CA ILE A 8 4.88 9.35 11.94
C ILE A 8 3.74 9.66 12.92
N THR A 9 3.16 8.63 13.54
CA THR A 9 2.01 8.80 14.45
C THR A 9 2.40 9.47 15.77
N GLU A 10 3.55 9.11 16.34
CA GLU A 10 4.01 9.65 17.64
C GLU A 10 4.61 11.05 17.54
N LYS A 11 5.15 11.43 16.38
CA LYS A 11 5.94 12.65 16.22
C LYS A 11 5.48 13.55 15.08
N LYS A 12 4.19 13.57 14.71
CA LYS A 12 3.63 14.29 13.54
C LYS A 12 4.19 15.70 13.29
N ASP A 13 4.47 16.46 14.34
CA ASP A 13 5.00 17.82 14.22
C ASP A 13 6.41 17.90 13.59
N GLU A 14 7.24 16.88 13.78
CA GLU A 14 8.63 16.83 13.27
C GLU A 14 8.68 16.56 11.75
N PRO A 15 8.06 15.50 11.20
CA PRO A 15 8.00 15.28 9.75
C PRO A 15 7.15 16.34 9.04
N GLY A 16 6.09 16.87 9.66
CA GLY A 16 5.27 17.92 9.01
C GLY A 16 6.06 19.21 8.81
N LYS A 17 6.91 19.59 9.77
CA LYS A 17 7.85 20.72 9.58
C LYS A 17 8.88 20.45 8.50
N LEU A 18 9.32 19.19 8.36
CA LEU A 18 10.28 18.84 7.31
C LEU A 18 9.64 18.92 5.91
N GLU A 19 8.39 18.49 5.75
CA GLU A 19 7.65 18.66 4.48
C GLU A 19 7.48 20.14 4.13
N VAL A 20 7.09 20.97 5.09
CA VAL A 20 6.98 22.43 4.89
C VAL A 20 8.32 23.06 4.49
N ILE A 21 9.44 22.59 5.03
CA ILE A 21 10.76 23.12 4.67
C ILE A 21 11.20 22.64 3.28
N ASP A 22 10.93 21.40 2.91
CA ASP A 22 11.41 20.78 1.67
C ASP A 22 10.54 21.15 0.46
N TYR A 23 9.21 21.13 0.64
CA TYR A 23 8.24 21.40 -0.42
C TYR A 23 7.70 22.84 -0.40
N GLY A 24 7.61 23.46 0.78
CA GLY A 24 7.05 24.81 0.93
C GLY A 24 5.52 24.83 1.04
N GLU A 25 4.89 23.71 1.38
CA GLU A 25 3.46 23.66 1.69
C GLU A 25 3.10 24.52 2.92
N PRO A 26 1.84 24.97 3.01
CA PRO A 26 1.34 25.61 4.22
C PRO A 26 1.47 24.68 5.44
N LEU A 27 1.95 25.21 6.56
CA LEU A 27 2.13 24.45 7.81
C LEU A 27 0.82 23.89 8.38
N ASP A 28 -0.31 24.46 7.99
CA ASP A 28 -1.65 24.00 8.32
C ASP A 28 -2.13 22.83 7.45
N GLU A 29 -1.54 22.62 6.27
CA GLU A 29 -1.84 21.50 5.38
C GLU A 29 -0.98 20.26 5.72
N ALA A 30 0.29 20.45 6.10
CA ALA A 30 1.23 19.37 6.42
C ALA A 30 0.71 18.30 7.40
N PRO A 31 -0.04 18.63 8.48
CA PRO A 31 -0.59 17.61 9.36
C PRO A 31 -1.66 16.74 8.70
N ALA A 32 -2.45 17.31 7.77
CA ALA A 32 -3.47 16.58 7.04
C ALA A 32 -2.84 15.60 6.04
N ASP A 33 -1.75 15.99 5.36
CA ASP A 33 -1.01 15.09 4.47
C ASP A 33 -0.39 13.90 5.24
N LEU A 34 0.09 14.12 6.47
CA LEU A 34 0.55 13.04 7.33
C LEU A 34 -0.58 12.13 7.83
N ASP A 35 -1.78 12.67 8.03
CA ASP A 35 -2.97 11.86 8.33
C ASP A 35 -3.33 10.97 7.14
N ASP A 36 -3.30 11.51 5.92
CA ASP A 36 -3.55 10.75 4.69
C ASP A 36 -2.49 9.66 4.48
N VAL A 37 -1.22 9.92 4.84
CA VAL A 37 -0.18 8.87 4.88
C VAL A 37 -0.60 7.75 5.81
N ILE A 38 -0.95 8.06 7.06
CA ILE A 38 -1.34 7.05 8.07
C ILE A 38 -2.55 6.24 7.60
N ASP A 39 -3.54 6.88 7.01
CA ASP A 39 -4.74 6.22 6.49
C ASP A 39 -4.42 5.33 5.29
N CYS A 40 -3.56 5.79 4.38
CA CYS A 40 -3.04 4.98 3.28
C CYS A 40 -2.35 3.71 3.82
N PHE A 41 -1.53 3.86 4.88
CA PHE A 41 -0.90 2.71 5.53
C PHE A 41 -1.91 1.72 6.10
N ASN A 42 -2.86 2.21 6.88
CA ASN A 42 -3.88 1.40 7.51
C ASN A 42 -4.77 0.70 6.48
N TYR A 43 -5.06 1.35 5.36
CA TYR A 43 -5.82 0.78 4.26
C TYR A 43 -5.09 -0.41 3.62
N TYR A 44 -3.81 -0.26 3.25
CA TYR A 44 -3.05 -1.34 2.64
C TYR A 44 -2.72 -2.47 3.63
N ALA A 45 -2.52 -2.18 4.91
CA ALA A 45 -2.36 -3.20 5.94
C ALA A 45 -3.59 -4.14 6.00
N LYS A 46 -4.80 -3.57 5.99
CA LYS A 46 -6.05 -4.36 5.94
C LYS A 46 -6.18 -5.17 4.66
N LEU A 47 -5.75 -4.62 3.51
CA LEU A 47 -5.75 -5.35 2.25
C LEU A 47 -4.76 -6.52 2.26
N ALA A 48 -3.59 -6.34 2.86
CA ALA A 48 -2.58 -7.38 3.00
C ALA A 48 -3.08 -8.52 3.89
N GLU A 49 -3.65 -8.22 5.06
CA GLU A 49 -4.30 -9.21 5.93
C GLU A 49 -5.43 -9.95 5.22
N GLY A 50 -6.20 -9.25 4.39
CA GLY A 50 -7.29 -9.84 3.59
C GLY A 50 -6.82 -10.59 2.33
N LEU A 51 -5.54 -10.52 1.97
CA LEU A 51 -5.02 -11.15 0.75
C LEU A 51 -4.87 -12.67 0.93
N ASP A 52 -4.46 -13.12 2.12
CA ASP A 52 -4.31 -14.53 2.46
C ASP A 52 -5.63 -15.30 2.26
N ALA A 53 -6.75 -14.69 2.69
CA ALA A 53 -8.08 -15.25 2.52
C ALA A 53 -8.54 -15.34 1.05
N LYS A 54 -7.90 -14.59 0.15
CA LYS A 54 -8.21 -14.57 -1.30
C LYS A 54 -7.30 -15.51 -2.10
N GLN A 55 -6.32 -16.16 -1.45
CA GLN A 55 -5.45 -17.14 -2.11
C GLN A 55 -6.22 -18.39 -2.49
N ASN A 56 -5.78 -19.03 -3.57
CA ASN A 56 -6.32 -20.31 -4.06
C ASN A 56 -7.84 -20.29 -4.28
N ALA A 57 -8.37 -19.15 -4.71
CA ALA A 57 -9.79 -19.03 -5.01
C ALA A 57 -10.15 -20.00 -6.16
N PRO A 58 -11.21 -20.83 -6.00
CA PRO A 58 -11.60 -21.80 -7.01
C PRO A 58 -12.20 -21.10 -8.23
N VAL A 59 -11.78 -21.52 -9.42
CA VAL A 59 -12.31 -21.01 -10.70
C VAL A 59 -13.10 -22.12 -11.39
N PHE A 60 -14.36 -21.84 -11.71
CA PHE A 60 -15.19 -22.73 -12.51
C PHE A 60 -14.92 -22.47 -13.99
N VAL A 61 -14.16 -23.37 -14.62
CA VAL A 61 -13.99 -23.38 -16.08
C VAL A 61 -15.14 -24.21 -16.65
N VAL A 62 -16.11 -23.56 -17.29
CA VAL A 62 -17.28 -24.24 -17.87
C VAL A 62 -17.37 -23.93 -19.35
N GLU A 63 -16.44 -24.42 -20.15
CA GLU A 63 -16.66 -24.55 -21.60
C GLU A 63 -16.05 -25.87 -22.12
N GLY A 64 -16.93 -26.81 -22.51
CA GLY A 64 -16.63 -27.86 -23.49
C GLY A 64 -16.03 -29.19 -23.02
N LEU A 65 -15.63 -29.36 -21.76
CA LEU A 65 -15.04 -30.62 -21.27
C LEU A 65 -15.97 -31.34 -20.28
N ASP A 66 -16.16 -32.63 -20.54
CA ASP A 66 -16.98 -33.58 -19.79
C ASP A 66 -16.76 -33.41 -18.28
N ALA A 67 -17.84 -33.15 -17.52
CA ALA A 67 -17.84 -32.81 -16.10
C ALA A 67 -17.17 -33.85 -15.17
N LYS A 68 -16.74 -35.00 -15.72
CA LYS A 68 -15.99 -36.06 -15.05
C LYS A 68 -14.47 -35.88 -15.05
N GLN A 69 -13.91 -34.92 -15.80
CA GLN A 69 -12.46 -34.72 -15.93
C GLN A 69 -11.94 -33.38 -15.37
N ASN A 70 -12.78 -32.61 -14.67
CA ASN A 70 -12.39 -31.30 -14.15
C ASN A 70 -11.44 -31.42 -12.96
N ALA A 71 -10.13 -31.34 -13.22
CA ALA A 71 -9.16 -30.98 -12.20
C ALA A 71 -9.53 -29.58 -11.65
N PRO A 72 -9.56 -29.37 -10.33
CA PRO A 72 -9.91 -28.08 -9.78
C PRO A 72 -8.82 -27.06 -10.13
N VAL A 73 -9.23 -25.96 -10.77
CA VAL A 73 -8.36 -24.83 -11.12
C VAL A 73 -8.44 -23.80 -10.00
N TYR A 74 -7.28 -23.34 -9.53
CA TYR A 74 -7.16 -22.35 -8.47
C TYR A 74 -6.32 -21.17 -8.94
N VAL A 75 -6.65 -19.97 -8.46
CA VAL A 75 -5.83 -18.77 -8.69
C VAL A 75 -4.96 -18.51 -7.46
N HIS A 76 -3.64 -18.55 -7.67
CA HIS A 76 -2.65 -18.17 -6.68
C HIS A 76 -2.10 -16.78 -7.03
N LYS A 77 -1.99 -15.89 -6.03
CA LYS A 77 -1.50 -14.52 -6.21
C LYS A 77 -0.15 -14.40 -5.51
N GLU A 78 0.90 -14.22 -6.30
CA GLU A 78 2.26 -14.05 -5.79
C GLU A 78 2.74 -12.61 -5.97
N PRO A 79 3.70 -12.14 -5.16
CA PRO A 79 4.35 -10.86 -5.40
C PRO A 79 5.03 -10.85 -6.77
N ILE A 80 4.90 -9.74 -7.49
CA ILE A 80 5.48 -9.57 -8.84
C ILE A 80 7.02 -9.57 -8.83
N GLY A 81 7.64 -9.32 -7.67
CA GLY A 81 9.08 -9.18 -7.51
C GLY A 81 9.50 -7.73 -7.32
N VAL A 82 10.63 -7.33 -7.91
CA VAL A 82 11.20 -5.99 -7.76
C VAL A 82 10.38 -4.97 -8.56
N VAL A 83 9.92 -3.93 -7.88
CA VAL A 83 9.20 -2.80 -8.48
C VAL A 83 9.94 -1.49 -8.24
N ALA A 84 9.95 -0.62 -9.26
CA ALA A 84 10.48 0.74 -9.15
C ALA A 84 9.32 1.73 -9.07
N LEU A 85 9.34 2.59 -8.05
CA LEU A 85 8.37 3.67 -7.86
C LEU A 85 9.10 5.01 -8.01
N ILE A 86 8.68 5.81 -9.00
CA ILE A 86 9.21 7.16 -9.24
C ILE A 86 8.07 8.13 -8.93
N THR A 87 8.23 8.92 -7.89
CA THR A 87 7.22 9.85 -7.40
C THR A 87 7.62 11.29 -7.73
N PRO A 88 6.64 12.19 -7.93
CA PRO A 88 6.95 13.61 -8.04
C PRO A 88 7.39 14.18 -6.68
N TRP A 89 8.01 15.36 -6.73
CA TRP A 89 8.63 16.02 -5.57
C TRP A 89 7.64 16.78 -4.67
N TYR A 90 6.40 16.97 -5.11
CA TYR A 90 5.47 17.92 -4.49
C TYR A 90 4.62 17.35 -3.34
N LEU A 91 4.74 16.05 -3.05
CA LEU A 91 4.02 15.36 -1.97
C LEU A 91 4.88 14.17 -1.56
N LEU A 92 6.02 14.45 -0.94
CA LEU A 92 7.08 13.48 -0.75
C LEU A 92 6.67 12.41 0.27
N PHE A 93 6.07 12.79 1.40
CA PHE A 93 5.67 11.80 2.40
C PHE A 93 4.49 10.93 1.95
N LEU A 94 3.46 11.50 1.31
CA LEU A 94 2.29 10.76 0.83
C LEU A 94 2.66 9.68 -0.19
N HIS A 95 3.48 10.03 -1.19
CA HIS A 95 3.80 9.09 -2.26
C HIS A 95 4.90 8.08 -1.89
N PHE A 96 5.83 8.44 -1.00
CA PHE A 96 7.01 7.61 -0.74
C PHE A 96 6.76 6.52 0.30
N ASN A 97 5.98 6.80 1.35
CA ASN A 97 5.90 5.88 2.48
C ASN A 97 4.86 4.76 2.29
N CYS A 98 3.79 5.00 1.51
CA CYS A 98 2.69 4.04 1.41
C CYS A 98 3.09 2.68 0.78
N LEU A 99 4.25 2.57 0.11
CA LEU A 99 4.73 1.33 -0.51
C LEU A 99 5.61 0.45 0.40
N CYS A 100 6.16 0.97 1.51
CA CYS A 100 7.01 0.19 2.41
C CYS A 100 6.28 -0.95 3.14
N ILE A 101 4.96 -1.05 2.99
CA ILE A 101 4.09 -2.05 3.63
C ILE A 101 4.13 -3.40 2.89
N SER A 102 4.65 -3.43 1.65
CA SER A 102 4.65 -4.64 0.81
C SER A 102 5.96 -5.45 0.87
N ILE A 103 6.84 -5.20 1.84
CA ILE A 103 8.08 -5.99 2.06
C ILE A 103 8.14 -6.49 3.51
#